data_AF-N1U184-F1
#
_entry.id   AF-N1U184-F1
#
_cell.length_a   1.000
_cell.length_b   1.000
_cell.length_c   1.000
_cell.angle_alpha   90.00
_cell.angle_beta   90.00
_cell.angle_gamma   90.00
#
_symmetry.space_group_name_H-M   'P 1'
#
loop_
_entity.id
_entity.type
_entity.pdbx_description
1 polymer ?
#
loop_
_entity_poly.entity_id
_entity_poly.type
_entity_poly.pdbx_seq_one_letter_code
_entity_poly.pdbx_strand_id
1 'polypeptide(L)'
;MNSKAWIFKPSIDLAFIILPGIVSVLFLFILKKWNILPSEISPWIWFCTVLLIDVAHVYSTLFRSYFNEEEWKKKRTLLITVPIVCFLFSVLLYSYGVIWFWRIMAYVAVFHFIRQQFGFLALYRKKSTSTQIPFLFDKITVYLMGGIPIVYWHLTDQKREFSWFIDGDFWEYPIPFLANTLLWFQQTWLCFYILIHTYYFIRYRSLPLGKILLVANTWVVWFFGIVYFNSDFSFTITNVINHGVPYIFYFLLYGPKSLGDQNRNIQKWILD
;
A
#
# COMPACT_ATOMS: atom_id res chain seq x y z
N MET A 1 -12.08 24.82 -2.87
CA MET A 1 -12.80 23.52 -2.96
C MET A 1 -13.14 23.05 -1.56
N ASN A 2 -14.40 22.77 -1.27
CA ASN A 2 -14.87 22.34 0.05
C ASN A 2 -14.08 21.11 0.55
N SER A 3 -13.65 21.13 1.81
CA SER A 3 -12.90 20.05 2.49
C SER A 3 -13.69 18.74 2.68
N LYS A 4 -14.96 18.69 2.25
CA LYS A 4 -15.97 17.67 2.59
C LYS A 4 -15.78 16.27 1.95
N ALA A 5 -14.58 15.91 1.49
CA ALA A 5 -14.29 14.58 0.94
C ALA A 5 -12.79 14.19 0.97
N TRP A 6 -11.98 14.92 1.74
CA TRP A 6 -10.54 14.69 1.89
C TRP A 6 -10.22 14.32 3.34
N ILE A 7 -9.16 13.55 3.57
CA ILE A 7 -8.73 13.18 4.93
C ILE A 7 -8.26 14.43 5.67
N PHE A 8 -7.41 15.23 5.03
CA PHE A 8 -6.95 16.52 5.51
C PHE A 8 -7.51 17.65 4.62
N LYS A 9 -6.72 18.11 3.65
CA LYS A 9 -7.10 19.08 2.64
C LYS A 9 -6.58 18.60 1.29
N PRO A 10 -7.22 18.97 0.16
CA PRO A 10 -6.89 18.43 -1.16
C PRO A 10 -5.39 18.46 -1.49
N SER A 11 -4.71 19.58 -1.23
CA SER A 11 -3.29 19.73 -1.55
C SER A 11 -2.38 18.83 -0.73
N ILE A 12 -2.71 18.57 0.54
CA ILE A 12 -1.94 17.68 1.42
C ILE A 12 -2.12 16.23 0.98
N ASP A 13 -3.37 15.81 0.81
CA ASP A 13 -3.71 14.45 0.42
C ASP A 13 -3.11 14.11 -0.95
N LEU A 14 -3.18 15.05 -1.90
CA LEU A 14 -2.53 14.91 -3.20
C LEU A 14 -1.02 14.80 -3.05
N ALA A 15 -0.36 15.71 -2.32
CA ALA A 15 1.10 15.74 -2.22
C ALA A 15 1.70 14.51 -1.53
N PHE A 16 1.03 13.97 -0.51
CA PHE A 16 1.63 12.96 0.38
C PHE A 16 0.97 11.58 0.34
N ILE A 17 -0.23 11.45 -0.22
CA ILE A 17 -0.95 10.16 -0.30
C ILE A 17 -1.07 9.68 -1.74
N ILE A 18 -1.41 10.56 -2.68
CA ILE A 18 -1.72 10.17 -4.07
C ILE A 18 -0.50 10.34 -5.00
N LEU A 19 0.07 11.54 -5.07
CA LEU A 19 1.12 11.87 -6.03
C LEU A 19 2.42 11.08 -5.85
N PRO A 20 2.89 10.69 -4.65
CA PRO A 20 4.15 9.95 -4.52
C PRO A 20 4.16 8.67 -5.36
N GLY A 21 3.09 7.87 -5.30
CA GLY A 21 2.91 6.67 -6.12
C GLY A 21 2.86 6.97 -7.62
N ILE A 22 2.01 7.92 -8.03
CA ILE A 22 1.88 8.31 -9.45
C ILE A 22 3.21 8.85 -10.02
N VAL A 23 3.89 9.73 -9.30
CA VAL A 23 5.17 10.32 -9.70
C VAL A 23 6.23 9.24 -9.81
N SER A 24 6.26 8.24 -8.92
CA SER A 24 7.19 7.12 -9.04
C SER A 24 6.99 6.36 -10.35
N VAL A 25 5.74 6.07 -10.75
CA VAL A 25 5.46 5.40 -12.03
C VAL A 25 5.84 6.27 -13.24
N LEU A 26 5.52 7.56 -13.21
CA LEU A 26 5.92 8.50 -14.26
C LEU A 26 7.44 8.59 -14.41
N PHE A 27 8.16 8.59 -13.29
CA PHE A 27 9.61 8.56 -13.26
C PHE A 27 10.15 7.29 -13.93
N LEU A 28 9.58 6.12 -13.68
CA LEU A 28 9.97 4.88 -14.36
C LEU A 28 9.73 4.94 -15.88
N PHE A 29 8.62 5.54 -16.33
CA PHE A 29 8.39 5.76 -17.76
C PHE A 29 9.43 6.68 -18.39
N ILE A 30 9.87 7.72 -17.67
CA ILE A 30 10.96 8.59 -18.12
C ILE A 30 12.23 7.74 -18.26
N LEU A 31 12.65 7.00 -17.23
CA LEU A 31 13.85 6.15 -17.30
C LEU A 31 13.79 5.13 -18.45
N LYS A 32 12.62 4.49 -18.64
CA LYS A 32 12.39 3.55 -19.76
C LYS A 32 12.51 4.24 -21.11
N LYS A 33 11.96 5.45 -21.28
CA LYS A 33 12.04 6.22 -22.53
C LYS A 33 13.48 6.54 -22.91
N TRP A 34 14.33 6.82 -21.94
CA TRP A 34 15.77 7.09 -22.14
C TRP A 34 16.62 5.82 -22.15
N ASN A 35 16.01 4.63 -22.05
CA ASN A 35 16.68 3.33 -22.00
C ASN A 35 17.73 3.19 -20.88
N ILE A 36 17.45 3.83 -19.74
CA ILE A 36 18.30 3.83 -18.53
C ILE A 36 17.58 3.27 -17.30
N LEU A 37 16.45 2.58 -17.50
CA LEU A 37 15.72 1.93 -16.42
C LEU A 37 16.53 0.72 -15.92
N PRO A 38 17.00 0.70 -14.65
CA PRO A 38 17.71 -0.44 -14.11
C PRO A 38 16.79 -1.66 -13.98
N SER A 39 17.31 -2.86 -14.21
CA SER A 39 16.60 -4.10 -13.89
C SER A 39 16.57 -4.33 -12.37
N GLU A 40 17.75 -4.33 -11.76
CA GLU A 40 17.99 -4.58 -10.34
C GLU A 40 18.09 -3.29 -9.53
N ILE A 41 17.73 -3.36 -8.25
CA ILE A 41 17.96 -2.26 -7.31
C ILE A 41 19.39 -2.30 -6.76
N SER A 42 20.08 -1.16 -6.75
CA SER A 42 21.40 -1.09 -6.11
C SER A 42 21.26 -1.08 -4.58
N PRO A 43 22.27 -1.56 -3.81
CA PRO A 43 22.20 -1.59 -2.36
C PRO A 43 21.96 -0.22 -1.71
N TRP A 44 22.50 0.85 -2.30
CA TRP A 44 22.29 2.22 -1.80
C TRP A 44 20.88 2.73 -2.07
N ILE A 45 20.31 2.41 -3.23
CA ILE A 45 18.93 2.79 -3.54
C ILE A 45 17.99 1.99 -2.65
N TRP A 46 18.22 0.69 -2.49
CA TRP A 46 17.48 -0.17 -1.56
C TRP A 46 17.54 0.36 -0.12
N PHE A 47 18.72 0.76 0.36
CA PHE A 47 18.88 1.35 1.69
C PHE A 47 18.04 2.62 1.83
N CYS A 48 18.16 3.55 0.86
CA CYS A 48 17.42 4.80 0.90
C CYS A 48 15.90 4.60 0.76
N THR A 49 15.44 3.63 -0.02
CA THR A 49 14.01 3.38 -0.21
C THR A 49 13.47 2.50 0.89
N VAL A 50 13.91 1.25 1.00
CA VAL A 50 13.36 0.29 1.95
C VAL A 50 13.66 0.71 3.39
N LEU A 51 14.92 0.96 3.75
CA LEU A 51 15.25 1.24 5.15
C LEU A 51 14.83 2.64 5.60
N LEU A 52 15.02 3.68 4.78
CA LEU A 52 14.70 5.05 5.21
C LEU A 52 13.25 5.46 4.92
N ILE A 53 12.63 4.95 3.85
CA ILE A 53 11.27 5.32 3.46
C ILE A 53 10.26 4.28 3.94
N ASP A 54 10.43 3.02 3.60
CA ASP A 54 9.46 1.97 3.95
C ASP A 54 9.40 1.79 5.47
N VAL A 55 10.53 1.46 6.09
CA VAL A 55 10.66 1.16 7.53
C VAL A 55 10.35 2.39 8.43
N ALA A 56 10.11 3.58 7.86
CA ALA A 56 9.67 4.75 8.61
C ALA A 56 8.41 4.51 9.46
N HIS A 57 7.51 3.62 9.05
CA HIS A 57 6.37 3.23 9.87
C HIS A 57 6.77 2.47 11.15
N VAL A 58 7.87 1.71 11.12
CA VAL A 58 8.43 1.04 12.32
C VAL A 58 9.00 2.07 13.28
N TYR A 59 9.76 3.05 12.78
CA TYR A 59 10.27 4.14 13.62
C TYR A 59 9.12 4.92 14.27
N SER A 60 8.05 5.20 13.51
CA SER A 60 6.84 5.84 14.01
C SER A 60 6.20 5.06 15.16
N THR A 61 6.13 3.73 15.06
CA THR A 61 5.65 2.86 16.15
C THR A 61 6.55 2.98 17.38
N LEU A 62 7.88 2.97 17.23
CA LEU A 62 8.81 3.12 18.36
C LEU A 62 8.59 4.44 19.13
N PHE A 63 8.55 5.56 18.41
CA PHE A 63 8.38 6.89 19.03
C PHE A 63 7.00 7.08 19.69
N ARG A 64 5.96 6.45 19.17
CA ARG A 64 4.58 6.60 19.68
C ARG A 64 4.22 5.65 20.81
N SER A 65 4.94 4.52 20.93
CA SER A 65 4.64 3.49 21.91
C SER A 65 5.74 3.35 22.95
N TYR A 66 6.92 2.87 22.56
CA TYR A 66 8.03 2.59 23.48
C TYR A 66 8.62 3.86 24.08
N PHE A 67 8.75 4.93 23.29
CA PHE A 67 9.33 6.20 23.75
C PHE A 67 8.29 7.19 24.30
N ASN A 68 7.02 6.81 24.34
CA ASN A 68 5.95 7.57 24.97
C ASN A 68 5.65 6.96 26.35
N GLU A 69 5.94 7.70 27.42
CA GLU A 69 5.79 7.19 28.78
C GLU A 69 4.33 6.83 29.14
N GLU A 70 3.35 7.60 28.67
CA GLU A 70 1.93 7.35 28.93
C GLU A 70 1.45 6.06 28.24
N GLU A 71 1.76 5.91 26.95
CA GLU A 71 1.39 4.73 26.17
C GLU A 71 2.15 3.49 26.64
N TRP A 72 3.43 3.62 27.00
CA TRP A 72 4.21 2.55 27.60
C TRP A 72 3.56 2.04 28.89
N LYS A 73 3.23 2.93 29.84
CA LYS A 73 2.56 2.54 31.09
C LYS A 73 1.22 1.85 30.84
N LYS A 74 0.45 2.34 29.87
CA LYS A 74 -0.89 1.81 29.54
C LYS A 74 -0.86 0.46 28.83
N LYS A 75 0.12 0.22 27.96
CA LYS A 75 0.17 -0.96 27.06
C LYS A 75 1.41 -1.83 27.26
N ARG A 76 2.12 -1.68 28.39
CA ARG A 76 3.39 -2.34 28.69
C ARG A 76 3.42 -3.82 28.35
N THR A 77 2.41 -4.58 28.79
CA THR A 77 2.33 -6.02 28.54
C THR A 77 2.35 -6.31 27.05
N LEU A 78 1.51 -5.63 26.26
CA LEU A 78 1.44 -5.81 24.82
C LEU A 78 2.76 -5.45 24.12
N LEU A 79 3.38 -4.34 24.51
CA LEU A 79 4.63 -3.86 23.91
C LEU A 79 5.83 -4.76 24.24
N ILE A 80 5.78 -5.54 25.32
CA ILE A 80 6.83 -6.53 25.64
C ILE A 80 6.52 -7.89 25.01
N THR A 81 5.28 -8.37 25.14
CA THR A 81 4.93 -9.73 24.74
C THR A 81 4.87 -9.90 23.23
N VAL A 82 4.35 -8.91 22.49
CA VAL A 82 4.19 -9.04 21.03
C VAL A 82 5.53 -9.24 20.32
N PRO A 83 6.59 -8.42 20.55
CA PRO A 83 7.89 -8.66 19.92
C PRO A 83 8.49 -10.03 20.25
N ILE A 84 8.34 -10.49 21.50
CA ILE A 84 8.86 -11.81 21.92
C ILE A 84 8.11 -12.93 21.20
N VAL A 85 6.77 -12.87 21.18
CA VAL A 85 5.94 -13.87 20.48
C VAL A 85 6.24 -13.86 18.98
N CYS A 86 6.34 -12.68 18.37
CA CYS A 86 6.72 -12.55 16.96
C CYS A 86 8.10 -13.15 16.70
N PHE A 87 9.10 -12.86 17.54
CA PHE A 87 10.44 -13.42 17.41
C PHE A 87 10.45 -14.95 17.52
N LEU A 88 9.81 -15.52 18.54
CA LEU A 88 9.73 -16.97 18.73
C LEU A 88 9.00 -17.64 17.56
N PHE A 89 7.91 -17.03 17.09
CA PHE A 89 7.17 -17.53 15.93
C PHE A 89 8.01 -17.45 14.65
N SER A 90 8.76 -16.37 14.44
CA SER A 90 9.70 -16.23 13.33
C SER A 90 10.79 -17.29 13.36
N VAL A 91 11.39 -17.55 14.52
CA VAL A 91 12.40 -18.62 14.70
C VAL A 91 11.79 -19.99 14.41
N LEU A 92 10.60 -20.28 14.93
CA LEU A 92 9.89 -21.52 14.68
C LEU A 92 9.62 -21.70 13.18
N LEU A 93 9.07 -20.70 12.50
CA LEU A 93 8.85 -20.74 11.05
C LEU A 93 10.14 -20.95 10.27
N TYR A 94 11.21 -20.23 10.64
CA TYR A 94 12.51 -20.37 9.99
C TYR A 94 13.09 -21.77 10.15
N SER A 95 12.82 -22.46 11.27
CA SER A 95 13.27 -23.84 11.49
C SER A 95 12.67 -24.85 10.51
N TYR A 96 11.52 -24.56 9.89
CA TYR A 96 10.91 -25.38 8.82
C TYR A 96 11.51 -25.10 7.44
N GLY A 97 12.37 -24.09 7.30
CA GLY A 97 13.10 -23.76 6.09
C GLY A 97 13.02 -22.29 5.70
N VAL A 98 14.14 -21.76 5.18
CA VAL A 98 14.29 -20.35 4.79
C VAL A 98 13.22 -19.90 3.79
N ILE A 99 12.86 -20.76 2.83
CA ILE A 99 11.88 -20.43 1.79
C ILE A 99 10.46 -20.29 2.35
N TRP A 100 10.07 -21.16 3.29
CA TRP A 100 8.76 -21.11 3.93
C TRP A 100 8.61 -19.86 4.80
N PHE A 101 9.68 -19.50 5.52
CA PHE A 101 9.72 -18.28 6.30
C PHE A 101 9.48 -17.04 5.42
N TRP A 102 10.31 -16.84 4.39
CA TRP A 102 10.21 -15.64 3.55
C TRP A 102 8.92 -15.58 2.75
N ARG A 103 8.39 -16.72 2.33
CA ARG A 103 7.08 -16.82 1.68
C ARG A 103 5.93 -16.35 2.55
N ILE A 104 5.88 -16.83 3.80
CA ILE A 104 4.86 -16.38 4.75
C ILE A 104 5.01 -14.87 4.99
N MET A 105 6.24 -14.40 5.19
CA MET A 105 6.53 -12.97 5.36
C MET A 105 6.10 -12.15 4.14
N ALA A 106 6.33 -12.65 2.92
CA ALA A 106 5.94 -11.99 1.67
C ALA A 106 4.41 -11.82 1.57
N TYR A 107 3.64 -12.86 1.90
CA TYR A 107 2.18 -12.75 1.92
C TYR A 107 1.66 -11.83 3.03
N VAL A 108 2.29 -11.83 4.20
CA VAL A 108 1.99 -10.87 5.28
C VAL A 108 2.28 -9.44 4.82
N ALA A 109 3.40 -9.21 4.13
CA ALA A 109 3.76 -7.91 3.58
C ALA A 109 2.76 -7.46 2.50
N VAL A 110 2.38 -8.33 1.56
CA VAL A 110 1.31 -8.03 0.58
C VAL A 110 0.02 -7.63 1.29
N PHE A 111 -0.40 -8.41 2.28
CA PHE A 111 -1.60 -8.10 3.05
C PHE A 111 -1.49 -6.72 3.71
N HIS A 112 -0.37 -6.42 4.37
CA HIS A 112 -0.10 -5.13 5.01
C HIS A 112 -0.17 -3.96 4.02
N PHE A 113 0.47 -4.08 2.86
CA PHE A 113 0.47 -3.02 1.84
C PHE A 113 -0.95 -2.76 1.29
N ILE A 114 -1.74 -3.81 0.98
CA ILE A 114 -3.13 -3.65 0.54
C ILE A 114 -4.00 -3.11 1.67
N ARG A 115 -3.77 -3.56 2.91
CA ARG A 115 -4.51 -3.15 4.10
C ARG A 115 -4.37 -1.64 4.35
N GLN A 116 -3.18 -1.08 4.14
CA GLN A 116 -2.96 0.36 4.22
C GLN A 116 -3.83 1.14 3.21
N GLN A 117 -3.88 0.70 1.95
CA GLN A 117 -4.72 1.35 0.93
C GLN A 117 -6.20 1.28 1.30
N PHE A 118 -6.65 0.15 1.84
CA PHE A 118 -7.99 0.02 2.41
C PHE A 118 -8.23 0.97 3.59
N GLY A 119 -7.23 1.15 4.47
CA GLY A 119 -7.26 2.08 5.58
C GLY A 119 -7.53 3.52 5.15
N PHE A 120 -6.79 4.00 4.16
CA PHE A 120 -7.01 5.33 3.57
C PHE A 120 -8.39 5.45 2.93
N LEU A 121 -8.84 4.42 2.19
CA LEU A 121 -10.17 4.39 1.58
C LEU A 121 -11.28 4.57 2.61
N ALA A 122 -11.19 3.85 3.73
CA ALA A 122 -12.15 3.93 4.83
C ALA A 122 -12.19 5.34 5.45
N LEU A 123 -11.04 6.00 5.58
CA LEU A 123 -10.95 7.37 6.10
C LEU A 123 -11.52 8.41 5.15
N TYR A 124 -11.22 8.33 3.85
CA TYR A 124 -11.85 9.19 2.84
C TYR A 124 -13.36 9.07 2.88
N ARG A 125 -13.87 7.83 2.97
CA ARG A 125 -15.30 7.57 3.05
C ARG A 125 -15.91 8.18 4.29
N LYS A 126 -15.28 8.00 5.46
CA LYS A 126 -15.74 8.55 6.74
C LYS A 126 -15.80 10.08 6.75
N LYS A 127 -14.86 10.73 6.06
CA LYS A 127 -14.79 12.21 5.97
C LYS A 127 -15.74 12.79 4.93
N SER A 128 -16.22 11.97 3.99
CA SER A 128 -17.15 12.39 2.96
C SER A 128 -18.58 12.41 3.47
N THR A 129 -19.25 13.56 3.34
CA THR A 129 -20.65 13.74 3.74
C THR A 129 -21.62 13.58 2.55
N SER A 130 -21.12 13.27 1.36
CA SER A 130 -21.93 13.18 0.15
C SER A 130 -22.53 11.79 -0.03
N THR A 131 -23.58 11.67 -0.84
CA THR A 131 -24.17 10.38 -1.22
C THR A 131 -23.13 9.50 -1.90
N GLN A 132 -22.90 8.30 -1.40
CA GLN A 132 -21.84 7.43 -1.89
C GLN A 132 -22.39 6.04 -2.21
N ILE A 133 -21.71 5.37 -3.15
CA ILE A 133 -21.90 3.94 -3.46
C ILE A 133 -21.75 3.07 -2.20
N PRO A 134 -22.23 1.81 -2.20
CA PRO A 134 -22.05 0.90 -1.07
C PRO A 134 -20.57 0.71 -0.68
N PHE A 135 -20.28 0.65 0.63
CA PHE A 135 -18.89 0.49 1.11
C PHE A 135 -18.27 -0.84 0.71
N LEU A 136 -19.08 -1.89 0.61
CA LEU A 136 -18.63 -3.20 0.15
C LEU A 136 -18.01 -3.12 -1.25
N PHE A 137 -18.57 -2.30 -2.14
CA PHE A 137 -18.05 -2.12 -3.49
C PHE A 137 -16.71 -1.38 -3.50
N ASP A 138 -16.56 -0.32 -2.70
CA ASP A 138 -15.26 0.35 -2.47
C ASP A 138 -14.22 -0.67 -1.97
N LYS A 139 -14.57 -1.44 -0.94
CA LYS A 139 -13.69 -2.45 -0.33
C LYS A 139 -13.23 -3.47 -1.36
N ILE A 140 -14.16 -4.13 -2.06
CA ILE A 140 -13.83 -5.11 -3.10
C ILE A 140 -12.90 -4.50 -4.14
N THR A 141 -13.19 -3.28 -4.60
CA THR A 141 -12.40 -2.61 -5.63
C THR A 141 -10.95 -2.43 -5.21
N VAL A 142 -10.66 -1.91 -4.01
CA VAL A 142 -9.27 -1.74 -3.55
C VAL A 142 -8.53 -3.08 -3.43
N TYR A 143 -9.19 -4.11 -2.89
CA TYR A 143 -8.59 -5.44 -2.81
C TYR A 143 -8.35 -6.07 -4.19
N LEU A 144 -9.20 -5.82 -5.20
CA LEU A 144 -8.93 -6.25 -6.57
C LEU A 144 -7.80 -5.46 -7.21
N MET A 145 -7.68 -4.15 -6.94
CA MET A 145 -6.63 -3.31 -7.53
C MET A 145 -5.23 -3.70 -7.03
N GLY A 146 -5.08 -4.05 -5.75
CA GLY A 146 -3.81 -4.56 -5.21
C GLY A 146 -3.63 -6.08 -5.35
N GLY A 147 -4.72 -6.85 -5.24
CA GLY A 147 -4.63 -8.31 -5.18
C GLY A 147 -4.44 -8.99 -6.53
N ILE A 148 -5.09 -8.51 -7.60
CA ILE A 148 -4.99 -9.17 -8.92
C ILE A 148 -3.55 -9.17 -9.47
N PRO A 149 -2.74 -8.10 -9.36
CA PRO A 149 -1.34 -8.13 -9.80
C PRO A 149 -0.51 -9.20 -9.07
N ILE A 150 -0.83 -9.49 -7.81
CA ILE A 150 -0.21 -10.59 -7.07
C ILE A 150 -0.67 -11.94 -7.58
N VAL A 151 -1.98 -12.12 -7.81
CA VAL A 151 -2.47 -13.38 -8.39
C VAL A 151 -1.89 -13.59 -9.79
N TYR A 152 -1.74 -12.52 -10.58
CA TYR A 152 -1.06 -12.55 -11.88
C TYR A 152 0.39 -13.02 -11.75
N TRP A 153 1.16 -12.53 -10.76
CA TRP A 153 2.52 -13.01 -10.48
C TRP A 153 2.57 -14.53 -10.36
N HIS A 154 1.66 -15.14 -9.58
CA HIS A 154 1.64 -16.59 -9.41
C HIS A 154 1.32 -17.37 -10.68
N LEU A 155 0.51 -16.79 -11.58
CA LEU A 155 -0.12 -17.51 -12.68
C LEU A 155 0.48 -17.19 -14.05
N THR A 156 1.32 -16.18 -14.16
CA THR A 156 1.97 -15.86 -15.43
C THR A 156 3.06 -16.89 -15.76
N ASP A 157 3.26 -17.14 -17.05
CA ASP A 157 4.40 -17.87 -17.62
C ASP A 157 5.62 -16.97 -17.82
N GLN A 158 5.47 -15.65 -17.64
CA GLN A 158 6.58 -14.72 -17.70
C GLN A 158 7.48 -14.90 -16.48
N LYS A 159 8.75 -15.20 -16.72
CA LYS A 159 9.76 -15.18 -15.66
C LYS A 159 9.77 -13.81 -14.99
N ARG A 160 9.60 -13.80 -13.66
CA ARG A 160 9.68 -12.57 -12.87
C ARG A 160 11.13 -12.24 -12.59
N GLU A 161 11.51 -11.00 -12.85
CA GLU A 161 12.88 -10.50 -12.67
C GLU A 161 13.02 -9.70 -11.36
N PHE A 162 12.24 -10.09 -10.34
CA PHE A 162 12.25 -9.52 -8.99
C PHE A 162 11.61 -10.49 -8.02
N SER A 163 11.85 -10.22 -6.75
CA SER A 163 11.27 -10.92 -5.63
C SER A 163 10.72 -9.91 -4.64
N TRP A 164 9.87 -10.34 -3.72
CA TRP A 164 9.42 -9.44 -2.66
C TRP A 164 10.52 -9.28 -1.61
N PHE A 165 11.14 -10.41 -1.23
CA PHE A 165 12.26 -10.49 -0.31
C PHE A 165 13.41 -11.32 -0.89
N ILE A 166 13.13 -12.54 -1.36
CA ILE A 166 14.14 -13.47 -1.91
C ILE A 166 13.56 -14.26 -3.08
N ASP A 167 14.43 -14.79 -3.93
CA ASP A 167 14.00 -15.65 -5.03
C ASP A 167 13.19 -16.86 -4.54
N GLY A 168 12.06 -17.12 -5.21
CA GLY A 168 11.11 -18.19 -4.86
C GLY A 168 10.20 -17.94 -3.65
N ASP A 169 10.18 -16.73 -3.09
CA ASP A 169 9.26 -16.36 -1.99
C ASP A 169 7.79 -16.50 -2.39
N PHE A 170 7.43 -16.20 -3.64
CA PHE A 170 6.11 -16.46 -4.21
C PHE A 170 6.01 -17.87 -4.82
N TRP A 171 4.79 -18.45 -4.80
CA TRP A 171 4.51 -19.66 -5.58
C TRP A 171 4.31 -19.31 -7.04
N GLU A 172 4.85 -20.15 -7.92
CA GLU A 172 4.63 -20.05 -9.36
C GLU A 172 3.90 -21.32 -9.83
N TYR A 173 2.72 -21.12 -10.39
CA TYR A 173 1.90 -22.16 -10.99
C TYR A 173 1.29 -21.59 -12.27
N PRO A 174 2.05 -21.64 -13.39
CA PRO A 174 1.70 -20.89 -14.59
C PRO A 174 0.39 -21.40 -15.20
N ILE A 175 -0.63 -20.53 -15.19
CA ILE A 175 -1.90 -20.68 -15.91
C ILE A 175 -2.13 -19.37 -16.69
N PRO A 176 -1.41 -19.14 -17.82
CA PRO A 176 -1.33 -17.82 -18.46
C PRO A 176 -2.69 -17.29 -18.93
N PHE A 177 -3.58 -18.19 -19.37
CA PHE A 177 -4.95 -17.84 -19.72
C PHE A 177 -5.67 -17.18 -18.53
N LEU A 178 -5.64 -17.82 -17.36
CA LEU A 178 -6.28 -17.29 -16.15
C LEU A 178 -5.62 -15.99 -15.70
N ALA A 179 -4.29 -15.89 -15.76
CA ALA A 179 -3.55 -14.67 -15.45
C ALA A 179 -4.04 -13.48 -16.29
N ASN A 180 -4.14 -13.65 -17.61
CA ASN A 180 -4.62 -12.62 -18.54
C ASN A 180 -6.10 -12.30 -18.33
N THR A 181 -6.96 -13.31 -18.13
CA THR A 181 -8.38 -13.12 -17.84
C THR A 181 -8.59 -12.28 -16.57
N LEU A 182 -7.81 -12.53 -15.51
CA LEU A 182 -7.89 -11.77 -14.27
C LEU A 182 -7.48 -10.30 -14.46
N LEU A 183 -6.45 -10.03 -15.27
CA LEU A 183 -6.10 -8.66 -15.63
C LEU A 183 -7.26 -7.96 -16.35
N TRP A 184 -7.79 -8.57 -17.41
CA TRP A 184 -8.95 -8.00 -18.15
C TRP A 184 -10.15 -7.75 -17.24
N PHE A 185 -10.43 -8.68 -16.32
CA PHE A 185 -11.44 -8.51 -15.30
C PHE A 185 -11.14 -7.29 -14.40
N GLN A 186 -9.90 -7.13 -13.94
CA GLN A 186 -9.47 -5.97 -13.14
C GLN A 186 -9.73 -4.64 -13.87
N GLN A 187 -9.31 -4.52 -15.13
CA GLN A 187 -9.49 -3.28 -15.89
C GLN A 187 -10.97 -3.00 -16.16
N THR A 188 -11.75 -4.04 -16.51
CA THR A 188 -13.20 -3.92 -16.69
C THR A 188 -13.89 -3.47 -15.40
N TRP A 189 -13.49 -4.04 -14.26
CA TRP A 189 -14.00 -3.65 -12.94
C TRP A 189 -13.66 -2.19 -12.61
N LEU A 190 -12.42 -1.75 -12.88
CA LEU A 190 -12.00 -0.37 -12.66
C LEU A 190 -12.81 0.61 -13.53
N CYS A 191 -13.01 0.29 -14.81
CA CYS A 191 -13.88 1.07 -15.70
C CYS A 191 -15.30 1.15 -15.15
N PHE A 192 -15.87 0.04 -14.70
CA PHE A 192 -17.20 0.01 -14.09
C PHE A 192 -17.26 0.85 -12.80
N TYR A 193 -16.23 0.78 -11.95
CA TYR A 193 -16.12 1.60 -10.75
C TYR A 193 -16.13 3.10 -11.09
N ILE A 194 -15.38 3.52 -12.12
CA ILE A 194 -15.38 4.92 -12.59
C ILE A 194 -16.75 5.31 -13.15
N LEU A 195 -17.37 4.47 -13.98
CA LEU A 195 -18.69 4.73 -14.56
C LEU A 195 -19.78 4.92 -13.51
N ILE A 196 -19.77 4.11 -12.44
CA ILE A 196 -20.70 4.28 -11.32
C ILE A 196 -20.49 5.64 -10.64
N HIS A 197 -19.25 6.05 -10.38
CA HIS A 197 -18.99 7.37 -9.79
C HIS A 197 -19.39 8.53 -10.72
N THR A 198 -19.22 8.37 -12.03
CA THR A 198 -19.75 9.32 -13.03
C THR A 198 -21.27 9.41 -12.95
N TYR A 199 -21.97 8.27 -12.85
CA TYR A 199 -23.43 8.25 -12.64
C TYR A 199 -23.83 8.95 -11.34
N TYR A 200 -23.14 8.68 -10.22
CA TYR A 200 -23.41 9.33 -8.93
C TYR A 200 -23.16 10.84 -8.98
N PHE A 201 -22.15 11.29 -9.73
CA PHE A 201 -21.91 12.70 -9.95
C PHE A 201 -23.05 13.36 -10.74
N ILE A 202 -23.52 12.72 -11.82
CA ILE A 202 -24.63 13.25 -12.62
C ILE A 202 -25.93 13.29 -11.80
N ARG A 203 -26.24 12.23 -11.06
CA ARG A 203 -27.51 12.08 -10.33
C ARG A 203 -27.56 12.84 -8.99
N TYR A 204 -26.48 12.83 -8.23
CA TYR A 204 -26.44 13.33 -6.85
C TYR A 204 -25.44 14.47 -6.63
N ARG A 205 -24.71 14.90 -7.67
CA ARG A 205 -23.61 15.89 -7.57
C ARG A 205 -22.56 15.50 -6.53
N SER A 206 -22.39 14.20 -6.31
CA SER A 206 -21.44 13.63 -5.36
C SER A 206 -20.23 13.07 -6.10
N LEU A 207 -19.05 13.61 -5.79
CA LEU A 207 -17.78 13.10 -6.33
C LEU A 207 -16.74 13.02 -5.21
N PRO A 208 -16.59 11.86 -4.53
CA PRO A 208 -15.58 11.66 -3.49
C PRO A 208 -14.19 11.50 -4.13
N LEU A 209 -13.64 12.60 -4.67
CA LEU A 209 -12.46 12.59 -5.54
C LEU A 209 -11.22 11.95 -4.88
N GLY A 210 -10.93 12.27 -3.62
CA GLY A 210 -9.77 11.68 -2.92
C GLY A 210 -9.82 10.16 -2.85
N LYS A 211 -11.02 9.59 -2.62
CA LYS A 211 -11.26 8.15 -2.63
C LYS A 211 -11.05 7.51 -4.00
N ILE A 212 -11.56 8.15 -5.05
CA ILE A 212 -11.43 7.66 -6.44
C ILE A 212 -9.96 7.69 -6.87
N LEU A 213 -9.26 8.79 -6.58
CA LEU A 213 -7.84 8.94 -6.86
C LEU A 213 -6.99 7.91 -6.12
N LEU A 214 -7.34 7.55 -4.88
CA LEU A 214 -6.65 6.50 -4.13
C LEU A 214 -6.77 5.12 -4.80
N VAL A 215 -7.98 4.77 -5.27
CA VAL A 215 -8.21 3.52 -6.00
C VAL A 215 -7.40 3.49 -7.31
N ALA A 216 -7.46 4.58 -8.07
CA ALA A 216 -6.69 4.71 -9.31
C ALA A 216 -5.18 4.64 -9.05
N ASN A 217 -4.69 5.31 -8.00
CA ASN A 217 -3.30 5.24 -7.58
C ASN A 217 -2.88 3.82 -7.19
N THR A 218 -3.71 3.10 -6.43
CA THR A 218 -3.46 1.69 -6.09
C THR A 218 -3.31 0.85 -7.36
N TRP A 219 -4.24 0.99 -8.31
CA TRP A 219 -4.17 0.27 -9.58
C TRP A 219 -2.90 0.61 -10.37
N VAL A 220 -2.60 1.91 -10.56
CA VAL A 220 -1.42 2.38 -11.29
C VAL A 220 -0.13 1.83 -10.67
N VAL A 221 0.05 2.00 -9.36
CA VAL A 221 1.28 1.57 -8.66
C VAL A 221 1.47 0.06 -8.77
N TRP A 222 0.43 -0.73 -8.50
CA TRP A 222 0.54 -2.18 -8.47
C TRP A 222 0.61 -2.78 -9.89
N PHE A 223 -0.18 -2.29 -10.84
CA PHE A 223 -0.12 -2.76 -12.21
C PHE A 223 1.22 -2.43 -12.86
N PHE A 224 1.71 -1.19 -12.74
CA PHE A 224 2.98 -0.85 -13.36
C PHE A 224 4.18 -1.46 -12.63
N GLY A 225 4.15 -1.48 -11.29
CA GLY A 225 5.20 -2.07 -10.47
C GLY A 225 5.32 -3.60 -10.62
N ILE A 226 4.20 -4.32 -10.73
CA ILE A 226 4.17 -5.79 -10.72
C ILE A 226 3.82 -6.40 -12.07
N VAL A 227 3.09 -5.76 -12.98
CA VAL A 227 2.71 -6.39 -14.26
C VAL A 227 3.57 -5.86 -15.40
N TYR A 228 3.64 -4.54 -15.57
CA TYR A 228 4.17 -3.93 -16.79
C TYR A 228 5.71 -3.88 -16.88
N PHE A 229 6.40 -3.41 -15.84
CA PHE A 229 7.84 -3.16 -15.94
C PHE A 229 8.71 -4.41 -15.73
N ASN A 230 8.22 -5.41 -14.99
CA ASN A 230 8.94 -6.65 -14.66
C ASN A 230 10.42 -6.41 -14.30
N SER A 231 10.66 -5.57 -13.29
CA SER A 231 12.00 -5.20 -12.83
C SER A 231 11.95 -4.96 -11.33
N ASP A 232 12.98 -5.42 -10.62
CA ASP A 232 13.14 -5.26 -9.18
C ASP A 232 13.24 -3.81 -8.75
N PHE A 233 13.99 -3.01 -9.51
CA PHE A 233 14.02 -1.55 -9.33
C PHE A 233 12.62 -0.94 -9.42
N SER A 234 11.87 -1.29 -10.47
CA SER A 234 10.54 -0.72 -10.73
C SER A 234 9.53 -1.13 -9.64
N PHE A 235 9.53 -2.41 -9.31
CA PHE A 235 8.69 -3.00 -8.26
C PHE A 235 8.94 -2.36 -6.89
N THR A 236 10.21 -2.22 -6.51
CA THR A 236 10.59 -1.67 -5.21
C THR A 236 10.24 -0.18 -5.13
N ILE A 237 10.63 0.61 -6.13
CA ILE A 237 10.43 2.07 -6.11
C ILE A 237 8.95 2.43 -6.00
N THR A 238 8.08 1.81 -6.78
CA THR A 238 6.66 2.19 -6.78
C THR A 238 5.96 1.78 -5.50
N ASN A 239 6.17 0.55 -5.02
CA ASN A 239 5.52 0.06 -3.81
C ASN A 239 6.02 0.80 -2.56
N VAL A 240 7.34 0.94 -2.40
CA VAL A 240 7.93 1.57 -1.22
C VAL A 240 7.56 3.05 -1.14
N ILE A 241 7.65 3.81 -2.24
CA ILE A 241 7.31 5.23 -2.22
C ILE A 241 5.82 5.42 -1.94
N ASN A 242 4.96 4.62 -2.59
CA ASN A 242 3.52 4.71 -2.39
C ASN A 242 3.09 4.32 -0.96
N HIS A 243 3.84 3.45 -0.30
CA HIS A 243 3.56 2.98 1.05
C HIS A 243 4.20 3.83 2.16
N GLY A 244 5.51 4.06 2.07
CA GLY A 244 6.31 4.70 3.12
C GLY A 244 6.13 6.21 3.19
N VAL A 245 5.99 6.92 2.06
CA VAL A 245 5.81 8.38 2.07
C VAL A 245 4.56 8.82 2.84
N PRO A 246 3.38 8.19 2.65
CA PRO A 246 2.23 8.46 3.50
C PRO A 246 2.56 8.27 4.99
N TYR A 247 3.27 7.22 5.38
CA TYR A 247 3.60 7.00 6.80
C TYR A 247 4.58 8.02 7.37
N ILE A 248 5.61 8.42 6.61
CA ILE A 248 6.50 9.53 6.99
C ILE A 248 5.68 10.78 7.23
N PHE A 249 4.78 11.12 6.30
CA PHE A 249 3.93 12.29 6.44
C PHE A 249 3.05 12.22 7.70
N TYR A 250 2.43 11.07 7.96
CA TYR A 250 1.66 10.86 9.18
C TYR A 250 2.52 10.93 10.44
N PHE A 251 3.76 10.44 10.40
CA PHE A 251 4.71 10.56 11.50
C PHE A 251 5.04 12.03 11.79
N LEU A 252 5.35 12.82 10.76
CA LEU A 252 5.65 14.24 10.89
C LEU A 252 4.47 15.05 11.43
N LEU A 253 3.24 14.74 11.00
CA LEU A 253 2.04 15.42 11.48
C LEU A 253 1.68 15.09 12.94
N TYR A 254 1.72 13.81 13.29
CA TYR A 254 1.26 13.30 14.59
C TYR A 254 2.42 12.74 15.42
N GLY A 255 3.59 13.37 15.29
CA GLY A 255 4.80 13.00 16.00
C GLY A 255 4.72 13.36 17.49
N PRO A 256 5.85 13.28 18.21
CA PRO A 256 5.89 13.23 19.68
C PRO A 256 5.22 14.39 20.45
N LYS A 257 4.80 15.48 19.78
CA LYS A 257 4.25 16.68 20.42
C LYS A 257 2.73 16.84 20.33
N SER A 258 1.98 16.01 19.59
CA SER A 258 0.53 16.22 19.40
C SER A 258 -0.31 15.10 20.02
N LEU A 259 -0.47 15.12 21.34
CA LEU A 259 -1.51 14.34 22.03
C LEU A 259 -2.48 15.29 22.73
N GLY A 260 -3.34 15.92 21.92
CA GLY A 260 -4.66 16.36 22.34
C GLY A 260 -5.70 15.35 21.83
N ASP A 261 -6.68 15.02 22.67
CA ASP A 261 -7.54 13.83 22.63
C ASP A 261 -8.41 13.60 21.36
N GLN A 262 -8.37 14.49 20.36
CA GLN A 262 -9.32 14.46 19.23
C GLN A 262 -8.94 13.58 18.03
N ASN A 263 -7.71 13.04 17.94
CA ASN A 263 -7.21 12.42 16.69
C ASN A 263 -6.97 10.89 16.71
N ARG A 264 -7.28 10.19 17.81
CA ARG A 264 -7.03 8.73 17.95
C ARG A 264 -7.76 7.86 16.91
N ASN A 265 -8.87 8.33 16.34
CA ASN A 265 -9.74 7.54 15.45
C ASN A 265 -9.25 7.38 14.01
N ILE A 266 -8.28 8.17 13.56
CA ILE A 266 -7.70 8.04 12.20
C ILE A 266 -6.67 6.90 12.17
N GLN A 267 -6.05 6.58 13.32
CA GLN A 267 -4.86 5.74 13.42
C GLN A 267 -5.16 4.24 13.40
N LYS A 268 -6.26 3.79 14.04
CA LYS A 268 -6.67 2.37 14.12
C LYS A 268 -6.98 1.70 12.76
N TRP A 269 -7.04 2.48 11.69
CA TRP A 269 -7.38 1.97 10.35
C TRP A 269 -6.20 1.96 9.38
N ILE A 270 -5.13 2.73 9.64
CA ILE A 270 -3.96 2.83 8.75
C ILE A 270 -2.78 2.05 9.32
N LEU A 271 -2.63 1.96 10.65
CA LEU A 271 -1.42 1.46 11.31
C LEU A 271 -1.61 0.12 12.04
N ASP A 272 -2.85 -0.35 12.17
CA ASP A 272 -3.24 -1.64 12.77
C ASP A 272 -4.01 -2.49 11.73
#